data_AF-A0A0K1EAR6-F1
#
_entry.id   AF-A0A0K1EAR6-F1
#
_cell.length_a   1.000
_cell.length_b   1.000
_cell.length_c   1.000
_cell.angle_alpha   90.00
_cell.angle_beta   90.00
_cell.angle_gamma   90.00
#
_symmetry.space_group_name_H-M   'P 1'
#
loop_
_entity.id
_entity.type
_entity.pdbx_description
1 polymer ?
#
loop_
_entity_poly.entity_id
_entity_poly.type
_entity_poly.pdbx_seq_one_letter_code
_entity_poly.pdbx_strand_id
1 'polypeptide(L)'
;MRPDDVVVPEDCTFCGACCFSTLPEYIRVFGVDHDRMDDRARALTHFIGNRCYMRLDEGHCSALKLDPQEGRFLCSIYEARPDCCRALDRGSGACRGELHEKRQRPLIALERLRQGKAD
;
A
#
# COMPACT_ATOMS: atom_id res chain seq x y z
N MET A 1 -24.82 9.16 -11.29
CA MET A 1 -23.88 8.58 -10.31
C MET A 1 -24.72 7.91 -9.24
N ARG A 2 -24.51 6.62 -8.95
CA ARG A 2 -25.22 5.98 -7.84
C ARG A 2 -24.65 6.52 -6.52
N PRO A 3 -25.48 6.67 -5.47
CA PRO A 3 -25.01 7.18 -4.18
C PRO A 3 -23.86 6.35 -3.55
N ASP A 4 -23.68 5.10 -3.98
CA ASP A 4 -22.64 4.19 -3.49
C ASP A 4 -21.39 4.11 -4.38
N ASP A 5 -21.29 4.93 -5.44
CA ASP A 5 -20.13 4.91 -6.34
C ASP A 5 -18.89 5.45 -5.59
N VAL A 6 -17.95 4.54 -5.31
CA VAL A 6 -16.68 4.89 -4.68
C VAL A 6 -15.87 5.80 -5.60
N VAL A 7 -15.62 7.04 -5.16
CA VAL A 7 -14.82 8.01 -5.91
C VAL A 7 -13.37 7.55 -5.93
N VAL A 8 -12.84 7.36 -7.14
CA VAL A 8 -11.43 7.00 -7.36
C VAL A 8 -10.65 8.31 -7.51
N PRO A 9 -9.68 8.61 -6.64
CA PRO A 9 -8.86 9.82 -6.79
C PRO A 9 -8.10 9.82 -8.12
N GLU A 10 -7.88 11.01 -8.68
CA GLU A 10 -7.07 11.17 -9.89
C GLU A 10 -5.60 10.88 -9.62
N ASP A 11 -5.11 11.31 -8.46
CA ASP A 11 -3.79 11.04 -7.95
C ASP A 11 -3.86 9.93 -6.87
N CYS A 12 -3.26 8.77 -7.20
CA CYS A 12 -3.24 7.59 -6.33
C CYS A 12 -2.56 7.85 -4.98
N THR A 13 -1.74 8.88 -4.86
CA THR A 13 -1.05 9.24 -3.61
C THR A 13 -2.00 9.78 -2.54
N PHE A 14 -3.28 10.06 -2.86
CA PHE A 14 -4.27 10.50 -1.87
C PHE A 14 -5.07 9.37 -1.22
N CYS A 15 -5.12 8.17 -1.80
CA CYS A 15 -5.93 7.09 -1.21
C CYS A 15 -5.14 6.15 -0.31
N GLY A 16 -3.94 5.72 -0.72
CA GLY A 16 -3.16 4.69 -0.03
C GLY A 16 -3.82 3.30 0.09
N ALA A 17 -5.07 3.12 -0.32
CA ALA A 17 -5.91 1.97 0.07
C ALA A 17 -5.31 0.60 -0.24
N CYS A 18 -4.72 0.44 -1.43
CA CYS A 18 -4.10 -0.82 -1.85
C CYS A 18 -2.85 -1.23 -1.07
N CYS A 19 -2.27 -0.32 -0.28
CA CYS A 19 -1.11 -0.61 0.55
C CYS A 19 -1.51 -1.07 1.96
N PHE A 20 -2.80 -1.04 2.33
CA PHE A 20 -3.27 -1.43 3.65
C PHE A 20 -3.78 -2.88 3.66
N SER A 21 -3.34 -3.65 4.65
CA SER A 21 -3.82 -5.00 4.93
C SER A 21 -3.27 -5.46 6.29
N THR A 22 -3.95 -6.42 6.90
CA THR A 22 -3.48 -7.12 8.10
C THR A 22 -2.99 -8.53 7.79
N LEU A 23 -3.12 -8.98 6.53
CA LEU A 23 -2.71 -10.32 6.11
C LEU A 23 -1.21 -10.33 5.79
N PRO A 24 -0.40 -11.17 6.45
CA PRO A 24 1.04 -11.21 6.21
C PRO A 24 1.42 -11.74 4.81
N GLU A 25 0.51 -12.46 4.15
CA GLU A 25 0.68 -12.95 2.77
C GLU A 25 0.07 -12.01 1.69
N TYR A 26 -0.34 -10.78 2.05
CA TYR A 26 -1.12 -9.92 1.16
C TYR A 26 -0.43 -9.56 -0.16
N ILE A 27 0.86 -9.23 -0.13
CA ILE A 27 1.63 -8.82 -1.31
C ILE A 27 2.72 -9.85 -1.55
N ARG A 28 2.47 -10.76 -2.50
CA ARG A 28 3.46 -11.76 -2.89
C ARG A 28 4.55 -11.16 -3.76
N VAL A 29 5.79 -11.57 -3.50
CA VAL A 29 6.99 -11.21 -4.27
C VAL A 29 7.48 -12.49 -4.96
N PHE A 30 7.38 -12.54 -6.29
CA PHE A 30 7.92 -13.65 -7.07
C PHE A 30 9.43 -13.50 -7.28
N GLY A 31 10.11 -14.56 -7.72
CA GLY A 31 11.54 -14.50 -8.02
C GLY A 31 11.89 -13.38 -9.01
N VAL A 32 11.08 -13.21 -10.06
CA VAL A 32 11.24 -12.11 -11.05
C VAL A 32 11.03 -10.72 -10.46
N ASP A 33 10.20 -10.56 -9.42
CA ASP A 33 10.08 -9.32 -8.68
C ASP A 33 11.33 -9.07 -7.86
N HIS A 34 11.74 -10.10 -7.11
CA HIS A 34 12.89 -10.07 -6.22
C HIS A 34 14.16 -9.74 -7.00
N ASP A 35 14.37 -10.30 -8.19
CA ASP A 35 15.52 -10.01 -9.05
C ASP A 35 15.59 -8.55 -9.49
N ARG A 36 14.45 -7.87 -9.65
CA ARG A 36 14.37 -6.44 -9.97
C ARG A 36 14.56 -5.53 -8.76
N MET A 37 14.44 -6.05 -7.54
CA MET A 37 14.58 -5.27 -6.31
C MET A 37 16.03 -5.00 -5.97
N ASP A 38 16.32 -3.76 -5.60
CA ASP A 38 17.55 -3.37 -4.92
C ASP A 38 17.58 -3.89 -3.46
N ASP A 39 18.73 -3.79 -2.80
CA ASP A 39 18.89 -4.28 -1.42
C ASP A 39 17.90 -3.63 -0.44
N ARG A 40 17.58 -2.36 -0.68
CA ARG A 40 16.61 -1.61 0.13
C ARG A 40 15.20 -2.17 -0.01
N ALA A 41 14.76 -2.51 -1.21
CA ALA A 41 13.46 -3.13 -1.45
C ALA A 41 13.41 -4.57 -0.92
N ARG A 42 14.48 -5.36 -1.11
CA ARG A 42 14.58 -6.73 -0.56
C ARG A 42 14.52 -6.73 0.97
N ALA A 43 15.10 -5.76 1.65
CA ALA A 43 15.03 -5.62 3.10
C ALA A 43 13.61 -5.37 3.65
N LEU A 44 12.67 -4.97 2.79
CA LEU A 44 11.26 -4.79 3.13
C LEU A 44 10.42 -6.05 2.86
N THR A 45 11.06 -7.16 2.51
CA THR A 45 10.40 -8.45 2.28
C THR A 45 10.66 -9.42 3.42
N HIS A 46 9.82 -10.46 3.50
CA HIS A 46 10.01 -11.59 4.42
C HIS A 46 9.56 -12.89 3.77
N PHE A 47 10.05 -14.00 4.31
CA PHE A 47 9.67 -15.34 3.87
C PHE A 47 8.70 -15.98 4.85
N ILE A 48 7.60 -16.51 4.32
CA ILE A 48 6.66 -17.38 5.05
C ILE A 48 6.76 -18.75 4.38
N GLY A 49 7.42 -19.68 5.08
CA GLY A 49 7.88 -20.92 4.46
C GLY A 49 8.87 -20.63 3.32
N ASN A 50 8.54 -21.08 2.10
CA ASN A 50 9.36 -20.90 0.91
C ASN A 50 8.88 -19.79 -0.03
N ARG A 51 7.96 -18.93 0.42
CA ARG A 51 7.37 -17.85 -0.39
C ARG A 51 7.74 -16.50 0.20
N CYS A 52 8.13 -15.57 -0.68
CA CYS A 52 8.50 -14.21 -0.32
C CYS A 52 7.28 -13.28 -0.45
N TYR A 53 7.15 -12.35 0.50
CA TYR A 53 6.08 -11.36 0.58
C TYR A 53 6.65 -10.01 1.01
N MET A 54 5.95 -8.91 0.70
CA MET A 54 6.25 -7.63 1.36
C MET A 54 5.88 -7.74 2.83
N ARG A 55 6.73 -7.18 3.70
CA ARG A 55 6.38 -6.99 5.10
C ARG A 55 5.24 -5.97 5.22
N LEU A 56 4.33 -6.23 6.14
CA LEU A 56 3.34 -5.25 6.58
C LEU A 56 3.62 -4.90 8.03
N ASP A 57 3.76 -3.60 8.31
CA ASP A 57 3.95 -3.04 9.64
C ASP A 57 2.75 -2.14 9.95
N GLU A 58 2.23 -2.22 11.18
CA GLU A 58 1.13 -1.36 11.66
C GLU A 58 -0.14 -1.34 10.74
N GLY A 59 -0.37 -2.44 10.02
CA GLY A 59 -1.55 -2.60 9.15
C GLY A 59 -1.38 -2.06 7.72
N HIS A 60 -0.16 -1.71 7.30
CA HIS A 60 0.16 -1.37 5.92
C HIS A 60 1.52 -1.88 5.46
N CYS A 61 1.77 -1.88 4.15
CA CYS A 61 3.04 -2.27 3.58
C CYS A 61 4.20 -1.43 4.15
N SER A 62 5.30 -2.06 4.54
CA SER A 62 6.48 -1.39 5.10
C SER A 62 7.14 -0.41 4.13
N ALA A 63 6.88 -0.56 2.83
CA ALA A 63 7.34 0.38 1.81
C ALA A 63 6.52 1.67 1.76
N LEU A 64 5.33 1.71 2.36
CA LEU A 64 4.45 2.88 2.36
C LEU A 64 5.00 3.94 3.31
N LYS A 65 5.15 5.17 2.81
CA LYS A 65 5.45 6.36 3.60
C LYS A 65 4.19 7.21 3.68
N LEU A 66 3.81 7.55 4.91
CA LEU A 66 2.67 8.41 5.20
C LEU A 66 3.19 9.81 5.44
N ASP A 67 2.66 10.77 4.70
CA ASP A 67 2.87 12.19 4.93
C ASP A 67 1.63 12.76 5.63
N PRO A 68 1.65 12.92 6.98
CA PRO A 68 0.53 13.51 7.70
C PRO A 68 0.32 15.00 7.41
N GLN A 69 1.32 15.73 6.93
CA GLN A 69 1.19 17.17 6.63
C GLN A 69 0.43 17.35 5.32
N GLU A 70 0.84 16.66 4.27
CA GLU A 70 0.19 16.74 2.95
C GLU A 70 -0.98 15.77 2.79
N GLY A 71 -1.14 14.81 3.70
CA GLY A 71 -2.14 13.74 3.59
C GLY A 71 -1.86 12.77 2.43
N ARG A 72 -0.58 12.54 2.14
CA ARG A 72 -0.12 11.70 1.01
C ARG A 72 0.40 10.34 1.46
N PHE A 73 0.32 9.39 0.54
CA PHE A 73 0.78 8.02 0.67
C PHE A 73 1.75 7.71 -0.47
N LEU A 74 3.03 7.55 -0.14
CA LEU A 74 4.11 7.42 -1.12
C LEU A 74 4.81 6.08 -0.97
N CYS A 75 4.87 5.30 -2.06
CA CYS A 75 5.64 4.06 -2.04
C CYS A 75 7.12 4.39 -2.17
N SER A 76 7.90 4.06 -1.14
CA SER A 76 9.35 4.30 -1.15
C SER A 76 10.09 3.45 -2.18
N ILE A 77 9.50 2.36 -2.70
CA ILE A 77 10.10 1.46 -3.70
C ILE A 77 9.35 1.51 -5.04
N TYR A 78 8.76 2.65 -5.41
CA TYR A 78 7.82 2.75 -6.54
C TYR A 78 8.31 2.10 -7.85
N GLU A 79 9.59 2.30 -8.19
CA GLU A 79 10.22 1.70 -9.38
C GLU A 79 10.57 0.22 -9.24
N ALA A 80 10.71 -0.29 -8.00
CA ALA A 80 11.04 -1.68 -7.67
C ALA A 80 9.83 -2.48 -7.15
N ARG A 81 8.60 -1.95 -7.31
CA ARG A 81 7.37 -2.62 -6.89
C ARG A 81 7.25 -4.06 -7.45
N PRO A 82 6.69 -5.00 -6.67
CA PRO A 82 6.28 -6.29 -7.22
C PRO A 82 5.24 -6.12 -8.34
N ASP A 83 5.14 -7.09 -9.25
CA ASP A 83 4.21 -7.03 -10.38
C ASP A 83 2.76 -6.90 -9.93
N CYS A 84 2.35 -7.54 -8.82
CA CYS A 84 0.99 -7.39 -8.32
C CYS A 84 0.65 -5.94 -7.93
N CYS A 85 1.64 -5.17 -7.46
CA CYS A 85 1.47 -3.75 -7.16
C CYS A 85 1.49 -2.88 -8.43
N ARG A 86 2.23 -3.28 -9.47
CA ARG A 86 2.26 -2.56 -10.76
C ARG A 86 1.00 -2.79 -11.57
N ALA A 87 0.48 -4.02 -11.55
CA ALA A 87 -0.72 -4.43 -12.28
C ALA A 87 -2.02 -3.85 -11.72
N LEU A 88 -1.98 -3.21 -10.54
CA LEU A 88 -3.14 -2.57 -9.96
C LEU A 88 -3.45 -1.24 -10.67
N ASP A 89 -4.27 -1.31 -11.71
CA ASP A 89 -4.67 -0.14 -12.48
C ASP A 89 -5.70 0.72 -11.75
N ARG A 90 -5.47 2.04 -11.77
CA ARG A 90 -6.37 3.04 -11.18
C ARG A 90 -7.75 2.94 -11.83
N GLY A 91 -8.78 2.83 -11.01
CA GLY A 91 -10.16 2.72 -11.49
C GLY A 91 -10.49 1.37 -12.13
N SER A 92 -9.64 0.36 -12.03
CA SER A 92 -10.02 -1.02 -12.29
C SER A 92 -11.01 -1.55 -11.24
N GLY A 93 -11.60 -2.73 -11.48
CA GLY A 93 -12.42 -3.41 -10.47
C GLY A 93 -11.64 -3.70 -9.18
N ALA A 94 -10.38 -4.10 -9.29
CA ALA A 94 -9.50 -4.31 -8.14
C ALA A 94 -9.26 -3.00 -7.35
N CYS A 95 -8.97 -1.90 -8.04
CA CYS A 95 -8.83 -0.58 -7.38
C CYS A 95 -10.10 -0.16 -6.64
N ARG A 96 -11.27 -0.34 -7.25
CA ARG A 96 -12.56 -0.04 -6.60
C ARG A 96 -12.84 -0.96 -5.42
N GLY A 97 -12.49 -2.24 -5.51
CA GLY A 97 -12.59 -3.19 -4.39
C GLY A 97 -11.72 -2.76 -3.20
N GLU A 98 -10.47 -2.40 -3.46
CA GLU A 98 -9.57 -1.88 -2.41
C GLU A 98 -10.11 -0.61 -1.75
N LEU A 99 -10.65 0.33 -2.53
CA LEU A 99 -11.27 1.54 -1.97
C LEU A 99 -12.57 1.23 -1.21
N HIS A 100 -13.38 0.29 -1.69
CA HIS A 100 -14.59 -0.14 -0.99
C HIS A 100 -14.27 -0.71 0.40
N GLU A 101 -13.31 -1.64 0.45
CA GLU A 101 -12.95 -2.38 1.66
C GLU A 101 -12.09 -1.58 2.64
N LYS A 102 -11.26 -0.65 2.14
CA LYS A 102 -10.11 -0.15 2.92
C LYS A 102 -9.99 1.36 3.01
N ARG A 103 -10.82 2.16 2.34
CA ARG A 103 -10.67 3.63 2.28
C ARG A 103 -10.55 4.35 3.64
N GLN A 104 -11.09 3.76 4.72
CA GLN A 104 -10.98 4.35 6.05
C GLN A 104 -9.63 4.10 6.74
N ARG A 105 -8.95 2.98 6.44
CA ARG A 105 -7.69 2.60 7.13
C ARG A 105 -6.57 3.65 6.93
N PRO A 106 -6.33 4.15 5.71
CA PRO A 106 -5.35 5.22 5.47
C PRO A 106 -5.67 6.50 6.24
N LEU A 107 -6.95 6.90 6.31
CA LEU A 107 -7.36 8.13 7.01
C LEU A 107 -7.10 8.04 8.52
N ILE A 108 -7.45 6.91 9.13
CA ILE A 108 -7.19 6.64 10.54
C ILE A 108 -5.68 6.65 10.83
N ALA A 109 -4.87 6.07 9.94
CA ALA A 109 -3.41 6.04 10.12
C ALA A 109 -2.80 7.46 10.06
N LEU A 110 -3.24 8.32 9.15
CA LEU A 110 -2.81 9.72 9.11
C LEU A 110 -3.22 10.49 10.37
N GLU A 111 -4.45 10.30 10.84
CA GLU A 111 -4.95 10.96 12.05
C GLU A 111 -4.12 10.58 13.28
N ARG A 112 -3.80 9.31 13.46
CA ARG A 112 -2.91 8.84 14.54
C ARG A 112 -1.55 9.50 14.50
N LEU A 113 -0.94 9.61 13.31
CA LEU A 113 0.36 10.28 13.15
C LEU A 113 0.30 11.78 13.43
N ARG A 114 -0.83 12.44 13.13
CA ARG A 114 -1.03 13.86 13.44
C ARG A 114 -1.17 14.08 14.95
N GLN A 115 -1.90 13.20 15.63
CA GLN A 115 -2.09 13.25 17.08
C GLN A 115 -0.78 12.98 17.83
N GLY A 116 0.02 12.01 17.39
CA GLY A 116 1.32 11.68 18.01
C GLY A 116 2.46 12.66 17.72
N LYS A 117 2.27 13.65 16.83
CA LYS A 117 3.24 14.73 16.56
C LYS A 117 2.95 16.01 17.36
N ALA A 118 1.86 16.03 18.14
CA ALA A 118 1.43 17.21 18.90
C ALA A 118 2.08 17.33 20.29
N ASP A 119 3.01 16.44 20.63
CA ASP A 119 3.82 16.42 21.84
C ASP A 119 5.31 16.69 21.52
#